data_AF-A0A964ZAL0-F1
#
_entry.id   AF-A0A964ZAL0-F1
#
_cell.length_a   1.000
_cell.length_b   1.000
_cell.length_c   1.000
_cell.angle_alpha   90.00
_cell.angle_beta   90.00
_cell.angle_gamma   90.00
#
_symmetry.space_group_name_H-M   'P 1'
#
loop_
_entity.id
_entity.type
_entity.pdbx_description
1 polymer ?
#
loop_
_entity_poly.entity_id
_entity_poly.type
_entity_poly.pdbx_seq_one_letter_code
_entity_poly.pdbx_strand_id
1 'polypeptide(L)'
;MTFIGKLFVMLNLVISLMMAAFGVGLFTSGIDWTEKVAKGSDPAGLTAQRKAALKEVTDAIAPVEAGWRDANEALLVREEMRQSDQKWYTEELVHVRSRATDTDPARDIEVQDNGVPKADPKTPRRPLRIPAEDRAKKPLLSIAAYDGLLKKSQAENETHLDQLAKEFDADILLTNRLTAPKGEKIGLRDKLVLERIKRLGIIEETESVEHLGTKAVVEAAVIGERISMLDDQIASLRRTLIRLKGMDGKK
;
A
#
# COMPACT_ATOMS: atom_id res chain seq x y z
N MET A 1 -57.27 46.40 89.23
CA MET A 1 -56.80 45.34 88.29
C MET A 1 -55.90 45.97 87.25
N THR A 2 -54.65 45.56 87.17
CA THR A 2 -53.69 46.08 86.16
C THR A 2 -54.08 45.61 84.76
N PHE A 3 -53.81 46.45 83.75
CA PHE A 3 -54.07 46.15 82.34
C PHE A 3 -53.42 44.83 81.91
N ILE A 4 -52.21 44.55 82.40
CA ILE A 4 -51.47 43.30 82.17
C ILE A 4 -52.26 42.08 82.68
N GLY A 5 -52.89 42.18 83.86
CA GLY A 5 -53.72 41.10 84.39
C GLY A 5 -54.94 40.80 83.50
N LYS A 6 -55.60 41.84 82.97
CA LYS A 6 -56.72 41.66 82.03
C LYS A 6 -56.26 41.04 80.70
N LEU A 7 -55.08 41.43 80.20
CA LEU A 7 -54.50 40.88 78.99
C LEU A 7 -54.22 39.37 79.14
N PHE A 8 -53.63 38.95 80.25
CA PHE A 8 -53.39 37.52 80.50
C PHE A 8 -54.67 36.71 80.63
N VAL A 9 -55.71 37.27 81.26
CA VAL A 9 -57.02 36.61 81.34
C VAL A 9 -57.65 36.48 79.95
N MET A 10 -57.61 37.53 79.12
CA MET A 10 -58.11 37.48 77.74
C MET A 10 -57.33 36.50 76.86
N LEU A 11 -55.99 36.45 76.98
CA LEU A 11 -55.16 35.51 76.23
C LEU A 11 -55.48 34.06 76.62
N ASN A 12 -55.62 33.77 77.91
CA ASN A 12 -55.99 32.44 78.38
C ASN A 12 -57.38 32.03 77.90
N LEU A 13 -58.35 32.96 77.91
CA LEU A 13 -59.68 32.73 77.34
C LEU A 13 -59.60 32.38 75.85
N VAL A 14 -58.84 33.15 75.06
CA VAL A 14 -58.71 32.90 73.61
C VAL A 14 -58.05 31.54 73.35
N ILE A 15 -56.98 31.19 74.06
CA ILE A 15 -56.32 29.89 73.92
C ILE A 15 -57.27 28.75 74.31
N SER A 16 -58.02 28.92 75.41
CA SER A 16 -59.02 27.94 75.84
C SER A 16 -60.13 27.76 74.80
N LEU A 17 -60.60 28.86 74.18
CA LEU A 17 -61.63 28.82 73.14
C LEU A 17 -61.11 28.20 71.83
N MET A 18 -59.84 28.43 71.47
CA MET A 18 -59.19 27.77 70.34
C MET A 18 -59.03 26.26 70.58
N MET A 19 -58.64 25.85 71.78
CA MET A 19 -58.54 24.43 72.15
C MET A 19 -59.92 23.76 72.17
N ALA A 20 -60.95 24.47 72.64
CA ALA A 20 -62.32 24.00 72.58
C ALA A 20 -62.83 23.85 71.14
N ALA A 21 -62.60 24.85 70.28
CA ALA A 21 -62.95 24.78 68.86
C ALA A 21 -62.21 23.65 68.13
N PHE A 22 -60.94 23.43 68.46
CA PHE A 22 -60.15 22.32 67.93
C PHE A 22 -60.69 20.96 68.38
N GLY A 23 -61.04 20.82 69.67
CA GLY A 23 -61.66 19.61 70.21
C GLY A 23 -63.01 19.30 69.55
N VAL A 24 -63.85 20.32 69.36
CA VAL A 24 -65.11 20.19 68.62
C VAL A 24 -64.84 19.80 67.17
N GLY A 25 -63.88 20.44 66.50
CA GLY A 25 -63.52 20.11 65.11
C GLY A 25 -63.04 18.66 64.96
N LEU A 26 -62.22 18.15 65.88
CA LEU A 26 -61.82 16.75 65.89
C LEU A 26 -63.02 15.82 66.09
N PHE A 27 -63.91 16.15 67.03
CA PHE A 27 -65.09 15.35 67.31
C PHE A 27 -66.10 15.35 66.15
N THR A 28 -66.32 16.49 65.49
CA THR A 28 -67.31 16.62 64.39
C THR A 28 -66.78 16.20 63.03
N SER A 29 -65.45 16.16 62.84
CA SER A 29 -64.85 15.74 61.56
C SER A 29 -65.20 14.30 61.16
N GLY A 30 -65.70 13.48 62.10
CA GLY A 30 -66.15 12.11 61.83
C GLY A 30 -65.02 11.20 61.32
N ILE A 31 -63.76 11.62 61.43
CA ILE A 31 -62.61 10.86 60.97
C ILE A 31 -62.45 9.67 61.93
N ASP A 32 -62.79 8.49 61.43
CA ASP A 32 -62.58 7.26 62.16
C ASP A 32 -61.09 6.91 62.16
N TRP A 33 -60.40 7.25 63.26
CA TRP A 33 -59.00 6.90 63.49
C TRP A 33 -58.81 5.45 63.95
N THR A 34 -59.87 4.64 64.05
CA THR A 34 -59.77 3.27 64.52
C THR A 34 -59.18 2.33 63.47
N GLU A 35 -58.56 1.25 63.93
CA GLU A 35 -57.98 0.21 63.06
C GLU A 35 -59.03 -0.81 62.58
N LYS A 36 -60.31 -0.42 62.54
CA LYS A 36 -61.39 -1.30 62.12
C LYS A 36 -61.26 -1.60 60.63
N VAL A 37 -61.09 -2.88 60.31
CA VAL A 37 -61.17 -3.41 58.95
C VAL A 37 -62.62 -3.23 58.46
N ALA A 38 -62.79 -2.88 57.18
CA ALA A 38 -64.10 -2.75 56.56
C ALA A 38 -64.94 -4.03 56.77
N LYS A 39 -66.19 -3.87 57.18
CA LYS A 39 -67.16 -4.97 57.33
C LYS A 39 -68.46 -4.58 56.65
N GLY A 40 -68.83 -5.31 55.59
CA GLY A 40 -70.05 -5.03 54.84
C GLY A 40 -70.01 -3.67 54.13
N SER A 41 -70.99 -2.82 54.44
CA SER A 41 -71.12 -1.47 53.86
C SER A 41 -70.32 -0.39 54.58
N ASP A 42 -69.76 -0.67 55.76
CA ASP A 42 -69.05 0.32 56.55
C ASP A 42 -67.60 0.46 56.06
N PRO A 43 -67.13 1.70 55.75
CA PRO A 43 -65.78 1.93 55.28
C PRO A 43 -64.74 1.59 56.37
N ALA A 44 -63.55 1.15 55.96
CA ALA A 44 -62.44 0.95 56.90
C ALA A 44 -62.02 2.28 57.54
N GLY A 45 -61.62 2.25 58.80
CA GLY A 45 -61.05 3.42 59.46
C GLY A 45 -59.79 3.93 58.75
N LEU A 46 -59.53 5.24 58.83
CA LEU A 46 -58.46 5.90 58.07
C LEU A 46 -57.07 5.32 58.39
N THR A 47 -56.85 4.89 59.64
CA THR A 47 -55.59 4.26 60.04
C THR A 47 -55.43 2.86 59.44
N ALA A 48 -56.51 2.07 59.35
CA ALA A 48 -56.50 0.79 58.66
C ALA A 48 -56.21 0.95 57.16
N GLN A 49 -56.82 1.95 56.51
CA GLN A 49 -56.54 2.26 55.10
C GLN A 49 -55.07 2.65 54.87
N ARG A 50 -54.50 3.51 55.73
CA ARG A 50 -53.08 3.91 55.66
C ARG A 50 -52.15 2.73 55.93
N LYS A 51 -52.47 1.84 56.88
CA LYS A 51 -51.69 0.62 57.14
C LYS A 51 -51.73 -0.33 55.96
N ALA A 52 -52.90 -0.50 55.33
CA ALA A 52 -53.04 -1.33 54.14
C ALA A 52 -52.23 -0.78 52.95
N ALA A 53 -52.32 0.53 52.69
CA ALA A 53 -51.52 1.18 51.65
C ALA A 53 -50.02 1.12 51.94
N LEU A 54 -49.59 1.33 53.19
CA LEU A 54 -48.19 1.19 53.58
C LEU A 54 -47.72 -0.25 53.41
N LYS A 55 -48.55 -1.24 53.76
CA LYS A 55 -48.24 -2.64 53.57
C LYS A 55 -48.12 -2.98 52.08
N GLU A 56 -49.03 -2.53 51.23
CA GLU A 56 -48.96 -2.73 49.78
C GLU A 56 -47.66 -2.18 49.18
N VAL A 57 -47.29 -0.94 49.55
CA VAL A 57 -46.00 -0.35 49.14
C VAL A 57 -44.82 -1.15 49.71
N THR A 58 -44.88 -1.55 50.98
CA THR A 58 -43.80 -2.33 51.61
C THR A 58 -43.60 -3.68 50.94
N ASP A 59 -44.69 -4.39 50.64
CA ASP A 59 -44.69 -5.69 49.98
C ASP A 59 -44.18 -5.56 48.52
N ALA A 60 -44.37 -4.40 47.88
CA ALA A 60 -43.84 -4.10 46.55
C ALA A 60 -42.34 -3.76 46.53
N ILE A 61 -41.74 -3.33 47.66
CA ILE A 61 -40.30 -2.98 47.72
C ILE A 61 -39.44 -4.22 47.50
N ALA A 62 -39.75 -5.33 48.17
CA ALA A 62 -38.93 -6.54 48.13
C ALA A 62 -38.66 -7.09 46.70
N PRO A 63 -39.67 -7.29 45.83
CA PRO A 63 -39.42 -7.77 44.47
C PRO A 63 -38.69 -6.75 43.59
N VAL A 64 -38.92 -5.44 43.80
CA VAL A 64 -38.20 -4.38 43.06
C VAL A 64 -36.74 -4.34 43.47
N GLU A 65 -36.45 -4.43 44.75
CA GLU A 65 -35.08 -4.47 45.27
C GLU A 65 -34.35 -5.73 44.78
N ALA A 66 -35.00 -6.90 44.79
CA ALA A 66 -34.44 -8.12 44.23
C ALA A 66 -34.11 -7.96 42.74
N GLY A 67 -35.06 -7.46 41.93
CA GLY A 67 -34.82 -7.21 40.50
C GLY A 67 -33.71 -6.19 40.25
N TRP A 68 -33.60 -5.14 41.07
CA TRP A 68 -32.51 -4.18 40.99
C TRP A 68 -31.16 -4.81 41.32
N ARG A 69 -31.07 -5.65 42.36
CA ARG A 69 -29.83 -6.36 42.73
C ARG A 69 -29.38 -7.32 41.63
N ASP A 70 -30.30 -8.12 41.09
CA ASP A 70 -30.02 -9.07 40.00
C ASP A 70 -29.54 -8.33 38.73
N ALA A 71 -30.22 -7.22 38.37
CA ALA A 71 -29.83 -6.40 37.23
C ALA A 71 -28.46 -5.74 37.45
N ASN A 72 -28.16 -5.29 38.66
CA ASN A 72 -26.88 -4.69 39.00
C ASN A 72 -25.73 -5.71 38.95
N GLU A 73 -25.93 -6.93 39.46
CA GLU A 73 -24.95 -8.01 39.35
C GLU A 73 -24.71 -8.39 37.88
N ALA A 74 -25.77 -8.54 37.09
CA ALA A 74 -25.66 -8.81 35.66
C ALA A 74 -24.94 -7.67 34.91
N LEU A 75 -25.13 -6.41 35.33
CA LEU A 75 -24.45 -5.26 34.76
C LEU A 75 -22.94 -5.30 35.05
N LEU A 76 -22.55 -5.56 36.30
CA LEU A 76 -21.14 -5.67 36.70
C LEU A 76 -20.41 -6.73 35.88
N VAL A 77 -21.02 -7.91 35.77
CA VAL A 77 -20.51 -9.03 34.97
C VAL A 77 -20.33 -8.65 33.49
N ARG A 78 -21.29 -7.90 32.91
CA ARG A 78 -21.18 -7.41 31.53
C ARG A 78 -20.10 -6.34 31.36
N GLU A 79 -19.90 -5.47 32.34
CA GLU A 79 -18.89 -4.41 32.27
C GLU A 79 -17.47 -4.98 32.33
N GLU A 80 -17.23 -5.98 33.19
CA GLU A 80 -15.96 -6.72 33.21
C GLU A 80 -15.69 -7.40 31.86
N MET A 81 -16.71 -8.02 31.26
CA MET A 81 -16.60 -8.61 29.93
C MET A 81 -16.25 -7.56 28.88
N ARG A 82 -16.94 -6.42 28.90
CA ARG A 82 -16.69 -5.31 27.96
C ARG A 82 -15.23 -4.87 28.01
N GLN A 83 -14.65 -4.71 29.20
CA GLN A 83 -13.24 -4.33 29.35
C GLN A 83 -12.31 -5.41 28.78
N SER A 84 -12.59 -6.69 29.06
CA SER A 84 -11.80 -7.81 28.55
C SER A 84 -11.85 -7.91 27.03
N ASP A 85 -13.00 -7.60 26.42
CA ASP A 85 -13.20 -7.64 24.97
C ASP A 85 -12.58 -6.42 24.30
N GLN A 86 -12.69 -5.22 24.88
CA GLN A 86 -11.99 -4.03 24.40
C GLN A 86 -10.48 -4.26 24.31
N LYS A 87 -9.90 -4.86 25.35
CA LYS A 87 -8.48 -5.22 25.36
C LYS A 87 -8.16 -6.21 24.24
N TRP A 88 -8.96 -7.26 24.10
CA TRP A 88 -8.78 -8.26 23.04
C TRP A 88 -8.85 -7.64 21.63
N TYR A 89 -9.84 -6.80 21.34
CA TYR A 89 -9.96 -6.11 20.04
C TYR A 89 -8.77 -5.17 19.79
N THR A 90 -8.29 -4.50 20.84
CA THR A 90 -7.13 -3.61 20.73
C THR A 90 -5.87 -4.40 20.39
N GLU A 91 -5.67 -5.55 21.04
CA GLU A 91 -4.55 -6.45 20.75
C GLU A 91 -4.62 -7.00 19.32
N GLU A 92 -5.81 -7.37 18.84
CA GLU A 92 -6.00 -7.85 17.47
C GLU A 92 -5.76 -6.75 16.43
N LEU A 93 -6.21 -5.51 16.68
CA LEU A 93 -5.92 -4.38 15.81
C LEU A 93 -4.42 -4.10 15.72
N VAL A 94 -3.69 -4.20 16.84
CA VAL A 94 -2.23 -4.09 16.84
C VAL A 94 -1.60 -5.24 16.08
N HIS A 95 -2.14 -6.47 16.21
CA HIS A 95 -1.66 -7.63 15.48
C HIS A 95 -1.72 -7.42 13.96
N VAL A 96 -2.91 -7.06 13.44
CA VAL A 96 -3.12 -6.79 12.02
C VAL A 96 -2.26 -5.62 11.51
N ARG A 97 -2.08 -4.57 12.33
CA ARG A 97 -1.29 -3.40 11.93
C ARG A 97 0.20 -3.68 11.83
N SER A 98 0.79 -4.38 12.80
CA SER A 98 2.25 -4.44 12.91
C SER A 98 2.87 -5.77 13.34
N ARG A 99 2.10 -6.75 13.84
CA ARG A 99 2.68 -8.00 14.37
C ARG A 99 2.40 -9.24 13.53
N ALA A 100 1.45 -9.19 12.61
CA ALA A 100 1.17 -10.30 11.72
C ALA A 100 2.38 -10.61 10.81
N THR A 101 2.81 -11.87 10.87
CA THR A 101 3.95 -12.45 10.15
C THR A 101 3.52 -13.68 9.35
N ASP A 102 4.44 -14.30 8.61
CA ASP A 102 4.16 -15.54 7.86
C ASP A 102 3.80 -16.72 8.78
N THR A 103 4.37 -16.76 9.99
CA THR A 103 4.12 -17.80 10.99
C THR A 103 2.91 -17.53 11.88
N ASP A 104 2.55 -16.27 12.08
CA ASP A 104 1.34 -15.84 12.77
C ASP A 104 0.61 -14.78 11.93
N PRO A 105 -0.12 -15.21 10.88
CA PRO A 105 -0.76 -14.29 9.95
C PRO A 105 -1.86 -13.48 10.60
N ALA A 106 -2.33 -12.47 9.86
CA ALA A 106 -3.58 -11.81 10.16
C ALA A 106 -4.69 -12.87 10.20
N ARG A 107 -5.66 -12.67 11.09
CA ARG A 107 -6.73 -13.64 11.33
C ARG A 107 -8.04 -13.09 10.80
N ASP A 108 -8.81 -13.94 10.15
CA ASP A 108 -10.18 -13.65 9.75
C ASP A 108 -11.16 -14.31 10.73
N ILE A 109 -12.39 -13.81 10.74
CA ILE A 109 -13.49 -14.37 11.52
C ILE A 109 -14.14 -15.46 10.69
N GLU A 110 -14.20 -16.69 11.20
CA GLU A 110 -14.94 -17.76 10.53
C GLU A 110 -16.45 -17.44 10.61
N VAL A 111 -17.06 -17.22 9.45
CA VAL A 111 -18.49 -16.93 9.33
C VAL A 111 -19.23 -18.21 8.92
N GLN A 112 -20.36 -18.48 9.56
CA GLN A 112 -21.26 -19.58 9.21
C GLN A 112 -22.01 -19.29 7.89
N ASP A 113 -22.65 -20.29 7.30
CA ASP A 113 -23.43 -20.16 6.06
C ASP A 113 -24.55 -19.09 6.13
N ASN A 114 -25.01 -18.75 7.34
CA ASN A 114 -26.02 -17.73 7.61
C ASN A 114 -25.45 -16.31 7.76
N GLY A 115 -24.14 -16.11 7.61
CA GLY A 115 -23.48 -14.81 7.80
C GLY A 115 -23.17 -14.46 9.26
N VAL A 116 -23.42 -15.35 10.22
CA VAL A 116 -23.14 -15.13 11.64
C VAL A 116 -21.72 -15.62 11.99
N PRO A 117 -20.92 -14.86 12.74
CA PRO A 117 -19.64 -15.33 13.24
C PRO A 117 -19.78 -16.62 14.06
N LYS A 118 -18.97 -17.62 13.74
CA LYS A 118 -18.91 -18.86 14.50
C LYS A 118 -18.23 -18.59 15.84
N ALA A 119 -18.84 -19.04 16.93
CA ALA A 119 -18.26 -18.88 18.26
C ALA A 119 -17.02 -19.78 18.45
N ASP A 120 -15.99 -19.27 19.12
CA ASP A 120 -14.82 -20.06 19.50
C ASP A 120 -15.23 -21.07 20.59
N PRO A 121 -14.99 -22.38 20.42
CA PRO A 121 -15.34 -23.39 21.42
C PRO A 121 -14.66 -23.18 22.79
N LYS A 122 -13.48 -22.53 22.83
CA LYS A 122 -12.78 -22.22 24.07
C LYS A 122 -13.34 -20.97 24.74
N THR A 123 -13.80 -20.01 23.95
CA THR A 123 -14.39 -18.76 24.41
C THR A 123 -15.67 -18.47 23.62
N PRO A 124 -16.83 -19.06 23.99
CA PRO A 124 -18.06 -19.02 23.19
C PRO A 124 -18.61 -17.61 22.90
N ARG A 125 -18.12 -16.59 23.60
CA ARG A 125 -18.50 -15.19 23.40
C ARG A 125 -17.69 -14.49 22.31
N ARG A 126 -16.61 -15.09 21.86
CA ARG A 126 -15.71 -14.50 20.84
C ARG A 126 -15.84 -15.25 19.53
N PRO A 127 -15.68 -14.56 18.41
CA PRO A 127 -15.63 -15.21 17.12
C PRO A 127 -14.40 -16.12 17.03
N LEU A 128 -14.59 -17.28 16.40
CA LEU A 128 -13.52 -18.17 16.02
C LEU A 128 -12.67 -17.49 14.96
N ARG A 129 -11.37 -17.43 15.24
CA ARG A 129 -10.37 -16.82 14.37
C ARG A 129 -9.66 -17.91 13.58
N ILE A 130 -9.57 -17.73 12.28
CA ILE A 130 -8.80 -18.58 11.37
C ILE A 130 -7.70 -17.76 10.70
N PRO A 131 -6.54 -18.35 10.35
CA PRO A 131 -5.54 -17.69 9.52
C PRO A 131 -6.17 -17.12 8.24
N ALA A 132 -6.00 -15.83 7.99
CA ALA A 132 -6.51 -15.19 6.80
C ALA A 132 -5.54 -15.42 5.64
N GLU A 133 -6.09 -15.83 4.50
CA GLU A 133 -5.34 -16.07 3.28
C GLU A 133 -5.78 -15.09 2.18
N ASP A 134 -4.82 -14.67 1.35
CA ASP A 134 -5.12 -13.93 0.13
C ASP A 134 -5.70 -14.86 -0.95
N ARG A 135 -6.18 -14.30 -2.07
CA ARG A 135 -6.65 -15.02 -3.27
C ARG A 135 -5.65 -16.05 -3.79
N ALA A 136 -4.37 -15.83 -3.55
CA ALA A 136 -3.29 -16.74 -3.90
C ALA A 136 -3.01 -17.84 -2.85
N LYS A 137 -3.87 -18.00 -1.83
CA LYS A 137 -3.66 -18.90 -0.68
C LYS A 137 -2.38 -18.64 0.10
N LYS A 138 -1.96 -17.38 0.15
CA LYS A 138 -0.80 -16.94 0.94
C LYS A 138 -1.29 -16.30 2.22
N PRO A 139 -0.59 -16.50 3.36
CA PRO A 139 -0.93 -15.84 4.60
C PRO A 139 -0.94 -14.32 4.44
N LEU A 140 -1.97 -13.66 4.98
CA LEU A 140 -2.01 -12.21 5.02
C LEU A 140 -1.06 -11.68 6.10
N LEU A 141 -0.10 -10.87 5.68
CA LEU A 141 0.86 -10.22 6.57
C LEU A 141 0.28 -8.93 7.18
N SER A 142 1.01 -8.34 8.13
CA SER A 142 0.66 -7.04 8.68
C SER A 142 0.74 -5.92 7.65
N ILE A 143 -0.03 -4.84 7.87
CA ILE A 143 0.00 -3.63 7.05
C ILE A 143 1.44 -3.07 6.97
N ALA A 144 2.13 -3.00 8.11
CA ALA A 144 3.51 -2.53 8.16
C ALA A 144 4.47 -3.39 7.31
N ALA A 145 4.24 -4.71 7.22
CA ALA A 145 5.03 -5.58 6.37
C ALA A 145 4.81 -5.27 4.88
N TYR A 146 3.55 -5.06 4.47
CA TYR A 146 3.24 -4.66 3.09
C TYR A 146 3.79 -3.27 2.74
N ASP A 147 3.74 -2.31 3.66
CA ASP A 147 4.37 -0.99 3.46
C ASP A 147 5.89 -1.13 3.26
N GLY A 148 6.53 -2.02 4.02
CA GLY A 148 7.95 -2.34 3.86
C GLY A 148 8.27 -2.97 2.51
N LEU A 149 7.47 -3.94 2.07
CA LEU A 149 7.61 -4.59 0.76
C LEU A 149 7.40 -3.59 -0.38
N LEU A 150 6.40 -2.71 -0.26
CA LEU A 150 6.12 -1.67 -1.24
C LEU A 150 7.29 -0.71 -1.37
N LYS A 151 7.82 -0.20 -0.25
CA LYS A 151 8.99 0.68 -0.24
C LYS A 151 10.22 0.00 -0.86
N LYS A 152 10.43 -1.29 -0.56
CA LYS A 152 11.53 -2.07 -1.14
C LYS A 152 11.37 -2.18 -2.66
N SER A 153 10.17 -2.52 -3.15
CA SER A 153 9.88 -2.59 -4.58
C SER A 153 10.03 -1.24 -5.27
N GLN A 154 9.62 -0.14 -4.62
CA GLN A 154 9.83 1.22 -5.13
C GLN A 154 11.31 1.54 -5.27
N ALA A 155 12.12 1.25 -4.26
CA ALA A 155 13.56 1.44 -4.32
C ALA A 155 14.22 0.60 -5.42
N GLU A 156 13.83 -0.68 -5.57
CA GLU A 156 14.32 -1.54 -6.65
C GLU A 156 13.93 -0.95 -8.03
N ASN A 157 12.70 -0.50 -8.21
CA ASN A 157 12.25 0.14 -9.44
C ASN A 157 13.04 1.43 -9.74
N GLU A 158 13.31 2.26 -8.75
CA GLU A 158 14.16 3.45 -8.89
C GLU A 158 15.56 3.06 -9.39
N THR A 159 16.19 2.02 -8.81
CA THR A 159 17.49 1.55 -9.29
C THR A 159 17.46 1.03 -10.73
N HIS A 160 16.38 0.38 -11.14
CA HIS A 160 16.22 -0.06 -12.53
C HIS A 160 16.00 1.10 -13.49
N LEU A 161 15.25 2.13 -13.09
CA LEU A 161 15.09 3.35 -13.87
C LEU A 161 16.41 4.09 -14.05
N ASP A 162 17.24 4.16 -13.01
CA ASP A 162 18.58 4.75 -13.09
C ASP A 162 19.52 3.96 -14.01
N GLN A 163 19.46 2.63 -13.97
CA GLN A 163 20.21 1.77 -14.89
C GLN A 163 19.77 1.99 -16.34
N LEU A 164 18.46 1.98 -16.58
CA LEU A 164 17.87 2.21 -17.90
C LEU A 164 18.25 3.60 -18.44
N ALA A 165 18.25 4.63 -17.60
CA ALA A 165 18.68 5.97 -18.00
C ALA A 165 20.15 6.00 -18.44
N LYS A 166 21.05 5.32 -17.71
CA LYS A 166 22.47 5.20 -18.10
C LYS A 166 22.65 4.44 -19.41
N GLU A 167 21.87 3.38 -19.63
CA GLU A 167 21.89 2.64 -20.89
C GLU A 167 21.39 3.49 -22.06
N PHE A 168 20.33 4.28 -21.87
CA PHE A 168 19.88 5.24 -22.87
C PHE A 168 20.94 6.30 -23.20
N ASP A 169 21.60 6.88 -22.20
CA ASP A 169 22.68 7.83 -22.42
C ASP A 169 23.85 7.19 -23.19
N ALA A 170 24.20 5.95 -22.85
CA ALA A 170 25.22 5.19 -23.56
C ALA A 170 24.83 4.93 -25.03
N ASP A 171 23.58 4.55 -25.28
CA ASP A 171 23.06 4.32 -26.63
C ASP A 171 23.00 5.61 -27.46
N ILE A 172 22.59 6.73 -26.85
CA ILE A 172 22.65 8.06 -27.48
C ILE A 172 24.10 8.41 -27.85
N LEU A 173 25.05 8.18 -26.95
CA LEU A 173 26.47 8.42 -27.22
C LEU A 173 27.00 7.54 -28.36
N LEU A 174 26.65 6.26 -28.39
CA LEU A 174 27.03 5.33 -29.46
C LEU A 174 26.39 5.71 -30.80
N THR A 175 25.11 6.07 -30.79
CA THR A 175 24.37 6.53 -31.96
C THR A 175 25.00 7.80 -32.52
N ASN A 176 25.28 8.79 -31.66
CA ASN A 176 25.96 10.03 -32.06
C ASN A 176 27.36 9.76 -32.66
N ARG A 177 28.11 8.78 -32.13
CA ARG A 177 29.39 8.36 -32.71
C ARG A 177 29.22 7.73 -34.10
N LEU A 178 28.13 7.00 -34.33
CA LEU A 178 27.83 6.37 -35.63
C LEU A 178 27.40 7.39 -36.69
N THR A 179 26.52 8.34 -36.34
CA THR A 179 25.84 9.26 -37.27
C THR A 179 26.52 10.63 -37.43
N ALA A 180 27.69 10.82 -36.83
CA ALA A 180 28.35 12.11 -36.62
C ALA A 180 27.59 13.00 -35.63
N PRO A 181 28.23 13.50 -34.56
CA PRO A 181 27.59 14.48 -33.69
C PRO A 181 27.30 15.76 -34.48
N LYS A 182 26.21 16.45 -34.10
CA LYS A 182 25.76 17.70 -34.74
C LYS A 182 26.91 18.73 -34.75
N GLY A 183 27.55 18.90 -35.91
CA GLY A 183 28.71 19.80 -36.10
C GLY A 183 29.96 19.12 -36.67
N GLU A 184 30.12 17.80 -36.52
CA GLU A 184 31.13 17.03 -37.25
C GLU A 184 30.60 16.61 -38.62
N LYS A 185 31.42 16.75 -39.66
CA LYS A 185 31.01 16.50 -41.05
C LYS A 185 30.90 15.00 -41.41
N ILE A 186 31.50 14.10 -40.62
CA ILE A 186 31.76 12.71 -41.03
C ILE A 186 31.67 11.78 -39.80
N GLY A 187 30.65 10.92 -39.76
CA GLY A 187 30.46 9.92 -38.71
C GLY A 187 31.36 8.69 -38.88
N LEU A 188 31.37 7.76 -37.92
CA LEU A 188 32.12 6.51 -38.05
C LEU A 188 31.70 5.71 -39.29
N ARG A 189 30.39 5.69 -39.61
CA ARG A 189 29.88 5.05 -40.84
C ARG A 189 30.46 5.70 -42.09
N ASP A 190 30.49 7.03 -42.12
CA ASP A 190 31.03 7.77 -43.25
C ASP A 190 32.56 7.58 -43.37
N LYS A 191 33.28 7.53 -42.25
CA LYS A 191 34.72 7.20 -42.24
C LYS A 191 34.97 5.81 -42.82
N LEU A 192 34.14 4.82 -42.48
CA LEU A 192 34.23 3.46 -43.02
C LEU A 192 33.97 3.43 -44.53
N VAL A 193 32.98 4.19 -45.00
CA VAL A 193 32.69 4.36 -46.42
C VAL A 193 33.86 5.04 -47.14
N LEU A 194 34.41 6.12 -46.58
CA LEU A 194 35.58 6.82 -47.13
C LEU A 194 36.81 5.91 -47.18
N GLU A 195 37.08 5.11 -46.15
CA GLU A 195 38.17 4.13 -46.16
C GLU A 195 37.95 3.03 -47.21
N ARG A 196 36.71 2.58 -47.44
CA ARG A 196 36.43 1.66 -48.56
C ARG A 196 36.69 2.30 -49.91
N ILE A 197 36.26 3.54 -50.11
CA ILE A 197 36.50 4.28 -51.36
C ILE A 197 38.00 4.46 -51.60
N LYS A 198 38.78 4.83 -50.56
CA LYS A 198 40.24 4.90 -50.65
C LYS A 198 40.87 3.57 -51.04
N ARG A 199 40.43 2.47 -50.43
CA ARG A 199 40.95 1.12 -50.76
C ARG A 199 40.62 0.73 -52.19
N LEU A 200 39.41 1.04 -52.69
CA LEU A 200 39.06 0.82 -54.10
C LEU A 200 39.94 1.65 -55.04
N GLY A 201 40.17 2.93 -54.72
CA GLY A 201 41.09 3.77 -55.49
C GLY A 201 42.52 3.22 -55.53
N ILE A 202 43.03 2.69 -54.42
CA ILE A 202 44.35 2.04 -54.39
C ILE A 202 44.37 0.79 -55.29
N ILE A 203 43.30 -0.02 -55.29
CA ILE A 203 43.20 -1.20 -56.15
C ILE A 203 43.23 -0.78 -57.63
N GLU A 204 42.43 0.22 -58.00
CA GLU A 204 42.41 0.77 -59.37
C GLU A 204 43.78 1.34 -59.79
N GLU A 205 44.47 2.05 -58.89
CA GLU A 205 45.84 2.53 -59.11
C GLU A 205 46.80 1.36 -59.32
N THR A 206 46.76 0.32 -58.48
CA THR A 206 47.62 -0.86 -58.64
C THR A 206 47.35 -1.58 -59.96
N GLU A 207 46.09 -1.74 -60.36
CA GLU A 207 45.73 -2.33 -61.65
C GLU A 207 46.26 -1.48 -62.82
N SER A 208 46.17 -0.16 -62.72
CA SER A 208 46.71 0.75 -63.74
C SER A 208 48.24 0.68 -63.85
N VAL A 209 48.93 0.57 -62.71
CA VAL A 209 50.39 0.44 -62.65
C VAL A 209 50.83 -0.93 -63.16
N GLU A 210 50.11 -2.00 -62.84
CA GLU A 210 50.33 -3.33 -63.41
C GLU A 210 50.13 -3.30 -64.93
N HIS A 211 49.12 -2.59 -65.43
CA HIS A 211 48.91 -2.42 -66.87
C HIS A 211 50.06 -1.64 -67.54
N LEU A 212 50.56 -0.59 -66.91
CA LEU A 212 51.74 0.14 -67.40
C LEU A 212 53.02 -0.71 -67.33
N GLY A 213 53.19 -1.48 -66.26
CA GLY A 213 54.32 -2.39 -66.07
C GLY A 213 54.33 -3.51 -67.12
N THR A 214 53.18 -4.15 -67.36
CA THR A 214 53.03 -5.15 -68.43
C THR A 214 53.28 -4.53 -69.81
N LYS A 215 52.77 -3.32 -70.08
CA LYS A 215 53.07 -2.61 -71.32
C LYS A 215 54.56 -2.29 -71.48
N ALA A 216 55.22 -1.82 -70.43
CA ALA A 216 56.66 -1.54 -70.45
C ALA A 216 57.50 -2.81 -70.67
N VAL A 217 57.10 -3.94 -70.07
CA VAL A 217 57.74 -5.25 -70.31
C VAL A 217 57.55 -5.70 -71.76
N VAL A 218 56.35 -5.55 -72.31
CA VAL A 218 56.06 -5.87 -73.73
C VAL A 218 56.87 -4.96 -74.66
N GLU A 219 56.91 -3.65 -74.41
CA GLU A 219 57.71 -2.70 -75.20
C GLU A 219 59.22 -3.01 -75.10
N ALA A 220 59.73 -3.34 -73.92
CA ALA A 220 61.11 -3.76 -73.74
C ALA A 220 61.43 -5.05 -74.51
N ALA A 221 60.50 -6.02 -74.53
CA ALA A 221 60.62 -7.23 -75.32
C ALA A 221 60.63 -6.94 -76.83
N VAL A 222 59.72 -6.08 -77.31
CA VAL A 222 59.67 -5.66 -78.73
C VAL A 222 60.91 -4.86 -79.14
N ILE A 223 61.44 -3.98 -78.27
CA ILE A 223 62.70 -3.28 -78.51
C ILE A 223 63.85 -4.29 -78.58
N GLY A 224 63.88 -5.26 -77.67
CA GLY A 224 64.84 -6.37 -77.69
C GLY A 224 64.79 -7.14 -79.02
N GLU A 225 63.60 -7.50 -79.49
CA GLU A 225 63.41 -8.12 -80.82
C GLU A 225 63.89 -7.22 -81.96
N ARG A 226 63.57 -5.92 -81.94
CA ARG A 226 64.04 -4.97 -82.95
C ARG A 226 65.56 -4.81 -82.97
N ILE A 227 66.20 -4.74 -81.80
CA ILE A 227 67.66 -4.70 -81.70
C ILE A 227 68.25 -5.97 -82.32
N SER A 228 67.71 -7.15 -81.98
CA SER A 228 68.17 -8.41 -82.58
C SER A 228 67.98 -8.46 -84.10
N MET A 229 66.84 -7.96 -84.62
CA MET A 229 66.60 -7.84 -86.06
C MET A 229 67.57 -6.86 -86.75
N LEU A 230 67.88 -5.73 -86.12
CA LEU A 230 68.84 -4.75 -86.64
C LEU A 230 70.26 -5.31 -86.63
N ASP A 231 70.65 -6.03 -85.57
CA ASP A 231 71.94 -6.71 -85.50
C ASP A 231 72.06 -7.77 -86.60
N ASP A 232 71.00 -8.54 -86.85
CA ASP A 232 70.92 -9.48 -87.96
C ASP A 232 71.04 -8.79 -89.33
N GLN A 233 70.36 -7.66 -89.53
CA GLN A 233 70.48 -6.85 -90.74
C GLN A 233 71.89 -6.28 -90.91
N ILE A 234 72.51 -5.72 -89.87
CA ILE A 234 73.90 -5.24 -89.89
C ILE A 234 74.84 -6.41 -90.21
N ALA A 235 74.63 -7.59 -89.63
CA ALA A 235 75.41 -8.78 -89.93
C ALA A 235 75.22 -9.22 -91.39
N SER A 236 74.01 -9.11 -91.95
CA SER A 236 73.73 -9.39 -93.36
C SER A 236 74.38 -8.37 -94.30
N LEU A 237 74.35 -7.07 -93.97
CA LEU A 237 74.98 -5.99 -94.71
C LEU A 237 76.51 -6.09 -94.65
N ARG A 238 77.09 -6.42 -93.49
CA ARG A 238 78.53 -6.71 -93.38
C ARG A 238 78.91 -7.88 -94.28
N ARG A 239 78.10 -8.94 -94.33
CA ARG A 239 78.31 -10.07 -95.24
C ARG A 239 78.23 -9.66 -96.71
N THR A 240 77.27 -8.83 -97.12
CA THR A 240 77.16 -8.35 -98.51
C THR A 240 78.26 -7.35 -98.87
N LEU A 241 78.69 -6.48 -97.95
CA LEU A 241 79.76 -5.50 -98.16
C LEU A 241 81.13 -6.20 -98.26
N ILE A 242 81.37 -7.25 -97.47
CA ILE A 242 82.54 -8.14 -97.65
C ILE A 242 82.48 -8.79 -99.04
N ARG A 243 81.30 -9.22 -99.51
CA ARG A 243 81.11 -9.73 -100.87
C ARG A 243 81.42 -8.69 -101.95
N LEU A 244 80.97 -7.46 -101.78
CA LEU A 244 81.19 -6.34 -102.72
C LEU A 244 82.64 -5.87 -102.74
N LYS A 245 83.30 -5.72 -101.59
CA LYS A 245 84.75 -5.44 -101.52
C LYS A 245 85.60 -6.59 -102.05
N GLY A 246 85.10 -7.81 -102.03
CA GLY A 246 85.70 -8.96 -102.72
C GLY A 246 85.59 -8.89 -104.25
N MET A 247 84.72 -8.04 -104.82
CA MET A 247 84.57 -7.88 -106.26
C MET A 247 85.41 -6.73 -106.86
N ASP A 248 85.79 -5.72 -106.07
CA ASP A 248 86.66 -4.61 -106.54
C ASP A 248 88.17 -4.95 -106.53
N GLY A 249 88.56 -6.16 -106.08
CA GLY A 249 89.94 -6.65 -106.12
C GLY A 249 90.33 -7.39 -107.41
N LYS A 250 89.50 -7.37 -108.46
CA LYS A 250 89.78 -7.97 -109.76
C LYS A 250 89.60 -6.95 -110.88
N LYS A 251 90.56 -6.04 -111.02
CA LYS A 251 91.00 -5.49 -112.31
C LYS A 251 92.39 -4.90 -112.14
#